data_AF-A0A9D9SD91-F1
#
_entry.id   AF-A0A9D9SD91-F1
#
_cell.length_a   1.000
_cell.length_b   1.000
_cell.length_c   1.000
_cell.angle_alpha   90.00
_cell.angle_beta   90.00
_cell.angle_gamma   90.00
#
_symmetry.space_group_name_H-M   'P 1'
#
loop_
_entity.id
_entity.type
_entity.pdbx_description
1 polymer ?
#
loop_
_entity_poly.entity_id
_entity_poly.type
_entity_poly.pdbx_seq_one_letter_code
_entity_poly.pdbx_strand_id
1 'polypeptide(L)'
;MARVNNWQLGREMSYWYPESRPQKQFAAVFDTNKCIACQTCTLACKTTWTSGKGQEYMLWNNVESKPYGSYPLAWDLNLLSLLDGQNWGEENGQSVYKGSTIFESAPAGERVLGWRPEDEDYAYPNVGEDDCAGGIERGASIEIPHQMAWFYYLARICNHCTYPGCLASCPRGSIYKRPEDGIVLVDQERCRGYQECVRGCPYKKVFFNTMTSTSEKCIACYPKIEQGLSPQCFANCIGKIRVAGFINTPDKAQADNPIDYLVHIKKVALPLFPQFGLEPNVYYIPPIHVPTAFTKQMFGPGVDKAVEVYRNAPNDPDLTSLLGLFGSTEAIMRKWKRVGDKAIGMDENGKELVNVPFKEPVNVRPAFDKLYQITRTNCP
;
A
#
# COMPACT_ATOMS: atom_id res chain seq x y z
N MET A 1 -13.69 12.44 22.65
CA MET A 1 -13.34 12.03 21.29
C MET A 1 -14.44 12.49 20.35
N ALA A 2 -14.11 12.90 19.13
CA ALA A 2 -15.09 13.20 18.10
C ALA A 2 -15.64 11.90 17.50
N ARG A 3 -16.86 11.98 16.94
CA ARG A 3 -17.43 10.95 16.08
C ARG A 3 -17.09 11.29 14.64
N VAL A 4 -16.53 10.34 13.91
CA VAL A 4 -16.09 10.51 12.52
C VAL A 4 -16.55 9.34 11.67
N ASN A 5 -16.85 9.59 10.40
CA ASN A 5 -17.38 8.56 9.50
C ASN A 5 -16.25 7.83 8.75
N ASN A 6 -16.08 6.53 9.01
CA ASN A 6 -15.12 5.70 8.30
C ASN A 6 -15.84 4.76 7.32
N TRP A 7 -15.84 5.14 6.04
CA TRP A 7 -16.52 4.39 4.99
C TRP A 7 -15.89 3.01 4.74
N GLN A 8 -14.63 2.78 5.12
CA GLN A 8 -14.00 1.45 5.03
C GLN A 8 -14.51 0.49 6.11
N LEU A 9 -15.05 1.01 7.20
CA LEU A 9 -15.70 0.23 8.26
C LEU A 9 -17.23 0.15 8.09
N GLY A 10 -17.80 0.95 7.20
CA GLY A 10 -19.26 1.08 7.04
C GLY A 10 -19.95 1.67 8.27
N ARG A 11 -19.22 2.41 9.14
CA ARG A 11 -19.78 3.00 10.36
C ARG A 11 -19.02 4.24 10.83
N GLU A 12 -19.65 4.97 11.73
CA GLU A 12 -18.95 5.94 12.57
C GLU A 12 -18.10 5.26 13.64
N MET A 13 -17.00 5.91 14.00
CA MET A 13 -16.10 5.50 15.08
C MET A 13 -15.64 6.72 15.89
N SER A 14 -15.05 6.43 17.05
CA SER A 14 -14.41 7.46 17.87
C SER A 14 -13.02 7.80 17.33
N TYR A 15 -12.68 9.09 17.25
CA TYR A 15 -11.34 9.57 16.92
C TYR A 15 -10.98 10.80 17.77
N TRP A 16 -9.69 11.03 18.00
CA TRP A 16 -9.24 12.08 18.92
C TRP A 16 -9.59 13.49 18.42
N TYR A 17 -9.46 13.73 17.11
CA TYR A 17 -9.74 15.02 16.48
C TYR A 17 -11.06 14.99 15.71
N PRO A 18 -11.72 16.14 15.48
CA PRO A 18 -12.82 16.24 14.53
C PRO A 18 -12.42 15.79 13.12
N GLU A 19 -13.41 15.39 12.32
CA GLU A 19 -13.17 15.05 10.92
C GLU A 19 -12.64 16.26 10.13
N SER A 20 -11.53 16.05 9.43
CA SER A 20 -10.88 17.07 8.60
C SER A 20 -10.25 16.41 7.38
N ARG A 21 -10.99 16.38 6.27
CA ARG A 21 -10.51 15.84 4.99
C ARG A 21 -9.76 16.90 4.18
N PRO A 22 -8.66 16.55 3.50
CA PRO A 22 -7.91 17.47 2.65
C PRO A 22 -8.67 17.77 1.35
N GLN A 23 -8.23 18.79 0.60
CA GLN A 23 -8.74 19.14 -0.73
C GLN A 23 -8.56 18.00 -1.73
N LYS A 24 -7.39 17.34 -1.70
CA LYS A 24 -7.11 16.11 -2.44
C LYS A 24 -6.48 15.12 -1.45
N GLN A 25 -6.79 13.83 -1.55
CA GLN A 25 -6.19 12.81 -0.69
C GLN A 25 -5.23 11.94 -1.49
N PHE A 26 -3.92 12.03 -1.20
CA PHE A 26 -2.91 11.14 -1.76
C PHE A 26 -3.31 9.68 -1.51
N ALA A 27 -3.26 8.88 -2.56
CA ALA A 27 -3.56 7.48 -2.51
C ALA A 27 -2.69 6.67 -3.47
N ALA A 28 -2.62 5.36 -3.22
CA ALA A 28 -1.89 4.44 -4.08
C ALA A 28 -2.58 3.08 -4.15
N VAL A 29 -2.38 2.38 -5.26
CA VAL A 29 -2.80 0.97 -5.42
C VAL A 29 -1.57 0.12 -5.76
N PHE A 30 -1.37 -0.97 -5.02
CA PHE A 30 -0.32 -1.95 -5.24
C PHE A 30 -0.92 -3.29 -5.70
N ASP A 31 -0.48 -3.80 -6.85
CA ASP A 31 -0.87 -5.11 -7.34
C ASP A 31 0.03 -6.21 -6.78
N THR A 32 -0.45 -6.95 -5.78
CA THR A 32 0.34 -8.01 -5.16
C THR A 32 0.56 -9.21 -6.08
N ASN A 33 -0.26 -9.38 -7.13
CA ASN A 33 -0.13 -10.47 -8.10
C ASN A 33 1.06 -10.28 -9.06
N LYS A 34 1.57 -9.05 -9.17
CA LYS A 34 2.71 -8.70 -10.03
C LYS A 34 4.01 -8.47 -9.23
N CYS A 35 3.93 -8.50 -7.90
CA CYS A 35 5.08 -8.23 -7.05
C CYS A 35 6.06 -9.40 -7.13
N ILE A 36 7.35 -9.10 -7.26
CA ILE A 36 8.43 -10.08 -7.36
C ILE A 36 9.48 -9.91 -6.25
N ALA A 37 9.16 -9.13 -5.21
CA ALA A 37 10.04 -8.80 -4.08
C ALA A 37 11.50 -8.45 -4.39
N CYS A 38 11.80 -7.88 -5.56
CA CYS A 38 13.17 -7.53 -5.96
C CYS A 38 13.85 -6.44 -5.11
N GLN A 39 13.17 -5.92 -4.08
CA GLN A 39 13.63 -4.87 -3.16
C GLN A 39 14.06 -3.53 -3.81
N THR A 40 13.93 -3.36 -5.13
CA THR A 40 14.32 -2.13 -5.84
C THR A 40 13.59 -0.91 -5.28
N CYS A 41 12.30 -1.05 -4.96
CA CYS A 41 11.50 0.01 -4.34
C CYS A 41 11.98 0.38 -2.91
N THR A 42 12.50 -0.60 -2.16
CA THR A 42 13.10 -0.42 -0.83
C THR A 42 14.39 0.38 -0.98
N LEU A 43 15.30 -0.06 -1.85
CA LEU A 43 16.57 0.63 -2.10
C LEU A 43 16.37 2.03 -2.67
N ALA A 44 15.45 2.21 -3.61
CA ALA A 44 15.19 3.52 -4.21
C ALA A 44 14.70 4.54 -3.17
N CYS A 45 13.84 4.13 -2.24
CA CYS A 45 13.44 4.99 -1.12
C CYS A 45 14.60 5.23 -0.15
N LYS A 46 15.37 4.18 0.16
CA LYS A 46 16.47 4.19 1.11
C LYS A 46 17.55 5.19 0.71
N THR A 47 18.04 5.08 -0.53
CA THR A 47 19.10 5.94 -1.05
C THR A 47 18.66 7.38 -1.22
N THR A 48 17.38 7.63 -1.50
CA THR A 48 16.85 8.98 -1.68
C THR A 48 16.63 9.70 -0.35
N TRP A 49 16.14 9.02 0.68
CA TRP A 49 15.60 9.70 1.87
C TRP A 49 16.19 9.31 3.22
N THR A 50 16.67 8.07 3.37
CA THR A 50 17.03 7.52 4.68
C THR A 50 18.46 6.97 4.70
N SER A 51 19.38 7.70 4.07
CA SER A 51 20.81 7.39 3.95
C SER A 51 21.70 8.15 4.96
N GLY A 52 21.10 9.01 5.79
CA GLY A 52 21.77 9.75 6.84
C GLY A 52 22.00 8.95 8.13
N LYS A 53 22.73 9.56 9.06
CA LYS A 53 23.07 8.94 10.36
C LYS A 53 21.82 8.72 11.21
N GLY A 54 21.73 7.55 11.82
CA GLY A 54 20.57 7.12 12.63
C GLY A 54 19.36 6.70 11.81
N GLN A 55 19.45 6.75 10.48
CA GLN A 55 18.41 6.33 9.56
C GLN A 55 18.68 4.93 8.98
N GLU A 56 19.76 4.26 9.37
CA GLU A 56 20.27 3.00 8.77
C GLU A 56 19.24 1.89 8.83
N TYR A 57 18.51 1.78 9.94
CA TYR A 57 17.42 0.82 10.08
C TYR A 57 16.13 1.30 9.40
N MET A 58 15.92 2.60 9.18
CA MET A 58 14.65 3.11 8.66
C MET A 58 14.37 2.64 7.22
N LEU A 59 13.35 1.82 7.06
CA LEU A 59 12.80 1.40 5.76
C LEU A 59 11.40 1.98 5.58
N TRP A 60 11.35 3.25 5.14
CA TRP A 60 10.09 3.93 4.84
C TRP A 60 9.25 3.16 3.81
N ASN A 61 9.89 2.62 2.77
CA ASN A 61 9.37 1.54 1.95
C ASN A 61 10.10 0.25 2.31
N ASN A 62 9.38 -0.84 2.54
CA ASN A 62 9.94 -2.17 2.67
C ASN A 62 9.04 -3.19 1.96
N VAL A 63 9.55 -4.40 1.70
CA VAL A 63 8.78 -5.53 1.20
C VAL A 63 8.97 -6.70 2.15
N GLU A 64 7.89 -7.40 2.46
CA GLU A 64 7.85 -8.58 3.32
C GLU A 64 7.25 -9.76 2.56
N SER A 65 7.72 -10.98 2.84
CA SER A 65 7.07 -12.21 2.39
C SER A 65 6.02 -12.62 3.42
N LYS A 66 4.76 -12.81 3.03
CA LYS A 66 3.70 -13.29 3.94
C LYS A 66 3.47 -14.77 3.74
N PRO A 67 3.23 -15.55 4.82
CA PRO A 67 2.79 -15.06 6.14
C PRO A 67 3.89 -14.72 7.14
N TYR A 68 5.12 -15.23 7.00
CA TYR A 68 6.10 -15.22 8.10
C TYR A 68 7.03 -13.99 8.15
N GLY A 69 7.24 -13.33 7.02
CA GLY A 69 8.03 -12.11 6.95
C GLY A 69 7.30 -10.89 7.52
N SER A 70 8.06 -10.09 8.25
CA SER A 70 7.58 -8.89 8.93
C SER A 70 8.69 -7.87 9.13
N TYR A 71 8.35 -6.58 9.16
CA TYR A 71 9.29 -5.52 9.51
C TYR A 71 8.58 -4.28 10.09
N PRO A 72 8.77 -3.93 11.38
CA PRO A 72 9.48 -4.69 12.41
C PRO A 72 8.87 -6.07 12.65
N LEU A 73 9.59 -6.94 13.35
CA LEU A 73 9.16 -8.31 13.61
C LEU A 73 7.75 -8.35 14.22
N ALA A 74 6.91 -9.21 13.64
CA ALA A 74 5.53 -9.49 14.06
C ALA A 74 4.64 -8.25 14.28
N TRP A 75 4.91 -7.13 13.60
CA TRP A 75 4.21 -5.85 13.85
C TRP A 75 2.69 -5.93 13.76
N ASP A 76 2.18 -6.76 12.85
CA ASP A 76 0.76 -7.01 12.62
C ASP A 76 0.19 -7.91 13.73
N LEU A 77 0.83 -9.06 14.00
CA LEU A 77 0.41 -9.99 15.05
C LEU A 77 0.42 -9.36 16.45
N ASN A 78 1.47 -8.62 16.80
CA ASN A 78 1.62 -7.92 18.08
C ASN A 78 0.53 -6.88 18.32
N LEU A 79 -0.03 -6.31 17.24
CA LEU A 79 -1.12 -5.36 17.36
C LEU A 79 -2.49 -6.04 17.30
N LEU A 80 -2.66 -7.03 16.42
CA LEU A 80 -3.89 -7.80 16.31
C LEU A 80 -4.20 -8.57 17.58
N SER A 81 -3.19 -9.04 18.32
CA SER A 81 -3.37 -9.71 19.62
C SER A 81 -3.88 -8.78 20.73
N LEU A 82 -3.74 -7.46 20.57
CA LEU A 82 -4.28 -6.46 21.48
C LEU A 82 -5.73 -6.09 21.16
N LEU A 83 -6.26 -6.56 20.03
CA LEU A 83 -7.65 -6.35 19.61
C LEU A 83 -8.41 -7.67 19.79
N ASP A 84 -9.69 -7.59 20.16
CA ASP A 84 -10.56 -8.75 20.41
C ASP A 84 -11.01 -9.47 19.12
N GLY A 85 -10.11 -9.60 18.15
CA GLY A 85 -10.36 -10.21 16.84
C GLY A 85 -11.15 -9.32 15.88
N GLN A 86 -11.34 -9.84 14.67
CA GLN A 86 -12.08 -9.15 13.62
C GLN A 86 -13.51 -9.65 13.56
N ASN A 87 -14.46 -8.76 13.83
CA ASN A 87 -15.88 -9.05 13.72
C ASN A 87 -16.51 -8.17 12.63
N TRP A 88 -16.86 -8.78 11.50
CA TRP A 88 -17.54 -8.13 10.38
C TRP A 88 -18.97 -8.65 10.30
N GLY A 89 -19.93 -7.73 10.27
CA GLY A 89 -21.33 -8.02 9.97
C GLY A 89 -21.74 -7.47 8.61
N GLU A 90 -23.02 -7.59 8.30
CA GLU A 90 -23.63 -7.02 7.10
C GLU A 90 -24.88 -6.22 7.50
N GLU A 91 -24.99 -4.99 6.98
CA GLU A 91 -26.17 -4.13 7.13
C GLU A 91 -26.51 -3.54 5.76
N ASN A 92 -27.77 -3.69 5.34
CA ASN A 92 -28.26 -3.18 4.04
C ASN A 92 -27.40 -3.61 2.84
N GLY A 93 -26.87 -4.85 2.86
CA GLY A 93 -26.00 -5.38 1.81
C GLY A 93 -24.58 -4.78 1.78
N GLN A 94 -24.19 -4.04 2.83
CA GLN A 94 -22.84 -3.50 3.00
C GLN A 94 -22.16 -4.14 4.21
N SER A 95 -20.87 -4.45 4.08
CA SER A 95 -20.10 -4.96 5.21
C SER A 95 -19.84 -3.85 6.23
N VAL A 96 -20.14 -4.13 7.49
CA VAL A 96 -19.97 -3.20 8.61
C VAL A 96 -19.08 -3.85 9.66
N TYR A 97 -18.01 -3.17 10.05
CA TYR A 97 -17.12 -3.65 11.12
C TYR A 97 -17.79 -3.45 12.49
N LYS A 98 -17.94 -4.53 13.25
CA LYS A 98 -18.60 -4.55 14.57
C LYS A 98 -17.64 -4.56 15.74
N GLY A 99 -16.34 -4.82 15.50
CA GLY A 99 -15.31 -4.74 16.53
C GLY A 99 -14.90 -3.31 16.88
N SER A 100 -14.03 -3.17 17.87
CA SER A 100 -13.45 -1.91 18.30
C SER A 100 -12.16 -1.59 17.53
N THR A 101 -12.00 -0.34 17.13
CA THR A 101 -10.77 0.17 16.50
C THR A 101 -9.68 0.44 17.54
N ILE A 102 -8.45 0.75 17.11
CA ILE A 102 -7.37 1.11 18.04
C ILE A 102 -7.67 2.39 18.85
N PHE A 103 -8.59 3.23 18.39
CA PHE A 103 -9.03 4.43 19.11
C PHE A 103 -10.05 4.11 20.18
N GLU A 104 -10.92 3.14 19.91
CA GLU A 104 -12.01 2.72 20.81
C GLU A 104 -11.49 1.76 21.89
N SER A 105 -10.45 0.97 21.59
CA SER A 105 -9.78 0.06 22.53
C SER A 105 -8.61 0.69 23.31
N ALA A 106 -8.41 2.01 23.21
CA ALA A 106 -7.31 2.68 23.91
C ALA A 106 -7.53 2.65 25.44
N PRO A 107 -6.52 2.26 26.25
CA PRO A 107 -6.61 2.31 27.71
C PRO A 107 -6.88 3.72 28.25
N ALA A 108 -7.40 3.81 29.48
CA ALA A 108 -7.62 5.10 30.14
C ALA A 108 -6.32 5.91 30.24
N GLY A 109 -6.35 7.16 29.78
CA GLY A 109 -5.18 8.04 29.73
C GLY A 109 -4.41 7.98 28.41
N GLU A 110 -4.70 7.01 27.55
CA GLU A 110 -4.11 6.92 26.21
C GLU A 110 -5.09 7.38 25.13
N ARG A 111 -4.53 7.85 24.01
CA ARG A 111 -5.33 8.29 22.84
C ARG A 111 -5.51 7.21 21.78
N VAL A 112 -4.61 6.23 21.77
CA VAL A 112 -4.49 5.20 20.73
C VAL A 112 -3.90 3.95 21.39
N LEU A 113 -4.56 2.80 21.22
CA LEU A 113 -3.97 1.50 21.51
C LEU A 113 -2.80 1.25 20.57
N GLY A 114 -1.64 0.91 21.11
CA GLY A 114 -0.48 0.64 20.28
C GLY A 114 0.64 -0.07 21.03
N TRP A 115 1.31 -0.94 20.31
CA TRP A 115 2.55 -1.62 20.70
C TRP A 115 3.78 -0.83 20.25
N ARG A 116 4.85 -0.81 21.04
CA ARG A 116 6.13 -0.19 20.67
C ARG A 116 7.12 -1.31 20.32
N PRO A 117 7.70 -1.32 19.10
CA PRO A 117 8.78 -2.24 18.76
C PRO A 117 10.06 -1.87 19.52
N GLU A 118 10.80 -2.88 19.93
CA GLU A 118 12.14 -2.76 20.50
C GLU A 118 13.21 -2.78 19.40
N ASP A 119 14.47 -2.49 19.75
CA ASP A 119 15.56 -2.43 18.78
C ASP A 119 15.79 -3.78 18.08
N GLU A 120 15.62 -4.90 18.79
CA GLU A 120 15.75 -6.25 18.20
C GLU A 120 14.72 -6.51 17.09
N ASP A 121 13.52 -5.91 17.18
CA ASP A 121 12.47 -6.08 16.18
C ASP A 121 12.85 -5.44 14.83
N TYR A 122 13.83 -4.52 14.82
CA TYR A 122 14.35 -3.87 13.63
C TYR A 122 15.70 -4.44 13.14
N ALA A 123 16.33 -5.33 13.91
CA ALA A 123 17.71 -5.76 13.70
C ALA A 123 17.92 -6.45 12.33
N TYR A 124 16.91 -7.17 11.85
CA TYR A 124 17.01 -7.97 10.64
C TYR A 124 15.86 -7.62 9.67
N PRO A 125 16.07 -6.65 8.78
CA PRO A 125 15.09 -6.35 7.75
C PRO A 125 14.90 -7.57 6.84
N ASN A 126 13.65 -7.90 6.52
CA ASN A 126 13.28 -8.98 5.59
C ASN A 126 13.55 -10.41 6.11
N VAL A 127 13.59 -10.64 7.43
CA VAL A 127 13.49 -11.99 8.00
C VAL A 127 12.23 -12.67 7.51
N GLY A 128 12.32 -13.97 7.20
CA GLY A 128 11.22 -14.75 6.64
C GLY A 128 11.01 -14.52 5.13
N GLU A 129 12.00 -13.96 4.42
CA GLU A 129 11.98 -13.87 2.95
C GLU A 129 11.82 -15.25 2.32
N ASP A 130 10.88 -15.36 1.37
CA ASP A 130 10.51 -16.59 0.67
C ASP A 130 10.13 -17.78 1.57
N ASP A 131 9.85 -17.52 2.85
CA ASP A 131 9.36 -18.54 3.77
C ASP A 131 7.87 -18.80 3.50
N CYS A 132 7.54 -20.07 3.27
CA CYS A 132 6.22 -20.50 2.83
C CYS A 132 5.44 -21.16 3.97
N ALA A 133 4.11 -20.98 3.98
CA ALA A 133 3.26 -21.70 4.93
C ALA A 133 3.40 -23.22 4.75
N GLY A 134 3.46 -24.00 5.83
CA GLY A 134 3.53 -25.46 5.76
C GLY A 134 4.95 -26.05 5.62
N GLY A 135 5.17 -27.23 6.19
CA GLY A 135 6.43 -27.96 6.06
C GLY A 135 6.43 -28.88 4.84
N ILE A 136 7.56 -28.98 4.14
CA ILE A 136 7.76 -29.96 3.08
C ILE A 136 8.50 -31.16 3.67
N GLU A 137 7.84 -32.32 3.74
CA GLU A 137 8.47 -33.54 4.22
C GLU A 137 9.53 -34.06 3.23
N ARG A 138 10.53 -34.76 3.75
CA ARG A 138 11.59 -35.35 2.92
C ARG A 138 10.99 -36.43 2.01
N GLY A 139 11.14 -36.25 0.70
CA GLY A 139 10.57 -37.15 -0.31
C GLY A 139 9.22 -36.69 -0.86
N ALA A 140 8.72 -35.53 -0.42
CA ALA A 140 7.58 -34.88 -1.06
C ALA A 140 7.91 -34.56 -2.52
N SER A 141 7.02 -34.99 -3.43
CA SER A 141 7.01 -34.58 -4.83
C SER A 141 6.09 -33.39 -5.04
N ILE A 142 6.30 -32.66 -6.13
CA ILE A 142 5.38 -31.62 -6.60
C ILE A 142 4.09 -32.33 -7.07
N GLU A 143 3.07 -32.35 -6.21
CA GLU A 143 1.71 -32.77 -6.56
C GLU A 143 0.82 -31.52 -6.60
N ILE A 144 0.21 -31.25 -7.76
CA ILE A 144 -0.74 -30.14 -7.92
C ILE A 144 -2.11 -30.59 -7.40
N PRO A 145 -2.81 -29.79 -6.58
CA PRO A 145 -2.41 -28.47 -6.08
C PRO A 145 -1.60 -28.62 -4.80
N HIS A 146 -0.48 -27.90 -4.68
CA HIS A 146 0.34 -27.83 -3.46
C HIS A 146 -0.56 -27.62 -2.24
N GLN A 147 -0.85 -28.70 -1.52
CA GLN A 147 -1.61 -28.60 -0.30
C GLN A 147 -0.65 -27.93 0.70
N MET A 148 -0.88 -26.64 0.92
CA MET A 148 -0.38 -25.81 2.02
C MET A 148 0.84 -24.91 1.79
N ALA A 149 1.70 -25.12 0.78
CA ALA A 149 2.83 -24.22 0.49
C ALA A 149 2.40 -22.99 -0.34
N TRP A 150 2.22 -21.84 0.32
CA TRP A 150 2.00 -20.55 -0.32
C TRP A 150 2.75 -19.44 0.41
N PHE A 151 3.13 -18.42 -0.35
CA PHE A 151 3.55 -17.12 0.15
C PHE A 151 3.25 -16.06 -0.91
N TYR A 152 3.29 -14.79 -0.52
CA TYR A 152 3.25 -13.68 -1.47
C TYR A 152 3.97 -12.48 -0.89
N TYR A 153 4.23 -11.48 -1.73
CA TYR A 153 4.99 -10.32 -1.34
C TYR A 153 4.11 -9.11 -1.03
N LEU A 154 4.28 -8.57 0.17
CA LEU A 154 3.59 -7.38 0.65
C LEU A 154 4.57 -6.21 0.74
N ALA A 155 4.53 -5.34 -0.26
CA ALA A 155 5.24 -4.07 -0.21
C ALA A 155 4.48 -3.05 0.64
N ARG A 156 5.12 -2.40 1.61
CA ARG A 156 4.48 -1.42 2.51
C ARG A 156 5.20 -0.08 2.55
N ILE A 157 4.40 0.98 2.62
CA ILE A 157 4.82 2.36 2.91
C ILE A 157 3.93 2.94 4.01
N CYS A 158 4.13 4.20 4.40
CA CYS A 158 3.12 4.89 5.20
C CYS A 158 1.82 5.03 4.41
N ASN A 159 0.67 4.74 5.04
CA ASN A 159 -0.63 4.77 4.37
C ASN A 159 -1.24 6.18 4.27
N HIS A 160 -0.58 7.22 4.82
CA HIS A 160 -1.06 8.61 4.87
C HIS A 160 -2.56 8.72 5.18
N CYS A 161 -2.98 7.99 6.22
CA CYS A 161 -4.37 7.67 6.54
C CYS A 161 -5.25 8.90 6.73
N THR A 162 -6.57 8.77 6.56
CA THR A 162 -7.52 9.87 6.82
C THR A 162 -7.62 10.19 8.31
N TYR A 163 -7.54 9.17 9.16
CA TYR A 163 -7.51 9.30 10.63
C TYR A 163 -6.19 8.73 11.17
N PRO A 164 -5.06 9.48 11.12
CA PRO A 164 -3.75 8.91 11.44
C PRO A 164 -3.57 8.64 12.94
N GLY A 165 -3.33 7.39 13.31
CA GLY A 165 -3.00 7.01 14.69
C GLY A 165 -1.76 7.72 15.24
N CYS A 166 -0.73 7.92 14.42
CA CYS A 166 0.48 8.66 14.82
C CYS A 166 0.22 10.16 15.10
N LEU A 167 -0.74 10.77 14.40
CA LEU A 167 -1.14 12.15 14.63
C LEU A 167 -1.89 12.25 15.96
N ALA A 168 -2.88 11.36 16.18
CA ALA A 168 -3.62 11.26 17.44
C ALA A 168 -2.70 11.03 18.65
N SER A 169 -1.71 10.15 18.55
CA SER A 169 -0.85 9.79 19.67
C SER A 169 0.21 10.84 20.01
N CYS A 170 0.57 11.76 19.11
CA CYS A 170 1.62 12.74 19.37
C CYS A 170 1.18 13.78 20.43
N PRO A 171 1.79 13.81 21.64
CA PRO A 171 1.38 14.76 22.68
C PRO A 171 1.76 16.21 22.32
N ARG A 172 2.83 16.40 21.55
CA ARG A 172 3.36 17.71 21.15
C ARG A 172 2.64 18.33 19.95
N GLY A 173 1.86 17.53 19.22
CA GLY A 173 1.21 17.93 17.96
C GLY A 173 2.21 18.27 16.86
N SER A 174 3.36 17.56 16.79
CA SER A 174 4.39 17.76 15.76
C SER A 174 4.03 17.06 14.44
N ILE A 175 3.03 16.18 14.44
CA ILE A 175 2.54 15.51 13.23
C ILE A 175 1.33 16.27 12.72
N TYR A 176 1.28 16.49 11.41
CA TYR A 176 0.18 17.15 10.74
C TYR A 176 -0.14 16.45 9.42
N LYS A 177 -1.35 16.68 8.91
CA LYS A 177 -1.80 16.23 7.60
C LYS A 177 -1.98 17.47 6.73
N ARG A 178 -1.30 17.51 5.59
CA ARG A 178 -1.34 18.64 4.66
C ARG A 178 -2.76 18.83 4.10
N PRO A 179 -3.32 20.05 4.11
CA PRO A 179 -4.67 20.31 3.61
C PRO A 179 -4.81 20.16 2.09
N GLU A 180 -3.75 20.35 1.32
CA GLU A 180 -3.77 20.34 -0.15
C GLU A 180 -3.73 18.94 -0.76
N ASP A 181 -3.04 17.99 -0.15
CA ASP A 181 -2.76 16.65 -0.71
C ASP A 181 -2.97 15.48 0.27
N GLY A 182 -3.27 15.74 1.54
CA GLY A 182 -3.51 14.71 2.53
C GLY A 182 -2.28 13.93 2.98
N ILE A 183 -1.07 14.36 2.60
CA ILE A 183 0.18 13.74 3.03
C ILE A 183 0.43 14.08 4.51
N VAL A 184 0.51 13.04 5.34
CA VAL A 184 0.89 13.14 6.75
C VAL A 184 2.42 13.30 6.90
N LEU A 185 2.87 14.33 7.61
CA LEU A 185 4.28 14.66 7.85
C LEU A 185 4.59 14.83 9.34
N VAL A 186 5.88 14.73 9.70
CA VAL A 186 6.40 15.09 11.03
C VAL A 186 7.20 16.37 10.87
N ASP A 187 6.78 17.42 11.55
CA ASP A 187 7.56 18.65 11.71
C ASP A 187 8.80 18.37 12.57
N GLN A 188 9.98 18.40 11.93
CA GLN A 188 11.25 18.09 12.57
C GLN A 188 11.66 19.16 13.60
N GLU A 189 11.27 20.42 13.42
CA GLU A 189 11.59 21.51 14.34
C GLU A 189 10.78 21.43 15.63
N ARG A 190 9.53 20.94 15.53
CA ARG A 190 8.64 20.73 16.68
C ARG A 190 8.81 19.37 17.33
N CYS A 191 9.41 18.39 16.67
CA CYS A 191 9.57 17.05 17.22
C CYS A 191 10.57 17.04 18.39
N ARG A 192 10.27 16.28 19.43
CA ARG A 192 11.12 16.13 20.63
C ARG A 192 11.30 14.67 21.04
N GLY A 193 11.04 13.73 20.13
CA GLY A 193 11.38 12.32 20.36
C GLY A 193 10.55 11.60 21.42
N TYR A 194 9.31 12.01 21.71
CA TYR A 194 8.44 11.31 22.67
C TYR A 194 8.07 9.88 22.26
N GLN A 195 8.24 9.52 20.98
CA GLN A 195 8.02 8.18 20.42
C GLN A 195 6.61 7.59 20.56
N GLU A 196 5.63 8.34 21.08
CA GLU A 196 4.22 7.94 21.06
C GLU A 196 3.67 7.74 19.64
N CYS A 197 4.23 8.42 18.64
CA CYS A 197 3.90 8.19 17.24
C CYS A 197 4.48 6.88 16.66
N VAL A 198 5.60 6.39 17.20
CA VAL A 198 6.19 5.09 16.86
C VAL A 198 5.30 3.97 17.42
N ARG A 199 4.90 4.10 18.68
CA ARG A 199 3.95 3.19 19.35
C ARG A 199 2.56 3.20 18.70
N GLY A 200 1.98 4.38 18.54
CA GLY A 200 0.60 4.59 18.09
C GLY A 200 0.36 4.39 16.60
N CYS A 201 1.40 4.30 15.76
CA CYS A 201 1.21 3.90 14.36
C CYS A 201 0.99 2.38 14.29
N PRO A 202 -0.17 1.89 13.84
CA PRO A 202 -0.41 0.45 13.82
C PRO A 202 0.45 -0.26 12.77
N TYR A 203 0.80 0.43 11.69
CA TYR A 203 1.65 -0.11 10.62
C TYR A 203 3.17 -0.01 10.91
N LYS A 204 3.55 0.60 12.04
CA LYS A 204 4.96 0.89 12.40
C LYS A 204 5.75 1.59 11.29
N LYS A 205 5.13 2.62 10.72
CA LYS A 205 5.70 3.46 9.64
C LYS A 205 6.17 4.83 10.11
N VAL A 206 6.42 4.95 11.41
CA VAL A 206 7.12 6.06 12.04
C VAL A 206 8.32 5.47 12.77
N PHE A 207 9.49 6.00 12.53
CA PHE A 207 10.77 5.54 13.04
C PHE A 207 11.38 6.62 13.94
N PHE A 208 12.25 6.25 14.87
CA PHE A 208 12.92 7.19 15.77
C PHE A 208 14.41 7.32 15.44
N ASN A 209 14.85 8.50 15.04
CA ASN A 209 16.25 8.74 14.79
C ASN A 209 16.94 9.11 16.12
N THR A 210 17.75 8.20 16.64
CA THR A 210 18.49 8.40 17.90
C THR A 210 19.55 9.50 17.79
N MET A 211 20.07 9.76 16.59
CA MET A 211 21.08 10.79 16.34
C MET A 211 20.50 12.20 16.36
N THR A 212 19.28 12.39 15.86
CA THR A 212 18.59 13.70 15.88
C THR A 212 17.63 13.84 17.05
N SER A 213 17.32 12.75 17.76
CA SER A 213 16.27 12.68 18.78
C SER A 213 14.89 13.12 18.26
N THR A 214 14.63 12.87 16.98
CA THR A 214 13.34 13.14 16.34
C THR A 214 12.78 11.88 15.69
N SER A 215 11.45 11.87 15.48
CA SER A 215 10.81 10.80 14.71
C SER A 215 10.71 11.19 13.24
N GLU A 216 10.88 10.21 12.37
CA GLU A 216 10.89 10.33 10.92
C GLU A 216 9.92 9.32 10.29
N LYS A 217 9.42 9.61 9.10
CA LYS A 217 8.50 8.73 8.39
C LYS A 217 8.51 9.02 6.90
N CYS A 218 7.98 8.07 6.13
CA CYS A 218 7.70 8.27 4.70
C CYS A 218 6.97 9.60 4.47
N ILE A 219 7.51 10.41 3.58
CA ILE A 219 6.98 11.73 3.20
C ILE A 219 6.17 11.68 1.89
N ALA A 220 5.80 10.48 1.41
CA ALA A 220 5.21 10.22 0.09
C ALA A 220 5.97 10.86 -1.09
N CYS A 221 7.27 11.17 -0.92
CA CYS A 221 8.03 12.00 -1.85
C CYS A 221 7.27 13.28 -2.23
N TYR A 222 6.69 14.01 -1.26
CA TYR A 222 5.91 15.21 -1.55
C TYR A 222 6.58 16.21 -2.52
N PRO A 223 7.92 16.41 -2.54
CA PRO A 223 8.53 17.31 -3.52
C PRO A 223 8.32 16.87 -4.97
N LYS A 224 8.16 15.56 -5.22
CA LYS A 224 7.78 14.99 -6.53
C LYS A 224 6.28 15.11 -6.78
N ILE A 225 5.45 14.85 -5.77
CA ILE A 225 3.98 14.96 -5.87
C ILE A 225 3.58 16.39 -6.28
N GLU A 226 4.24 17.41 -5.72
CA GLU A 226 4.02 18.82 -6.06
C GLU A 226 4.34 19.15 -7.53
N GLN A 227 5.23 18.37 -8.16
CA GLN A 227 5.59 18.48 -9.57
C GLN A 227 4.73 17.58 -10.47
N GLY A 228 3.72 16.89 -9.92
CA GLY A 228 2.91 15.92 -10.66
C GLY A 228 3.65 14.62 -10.98
N LEU A 229 4.74 14.31 -10.27
CA LEU A 229 5.56 13.11 -10.45
C LEU A 229 5.30 12.07 -9.36
N SER A 230 5.39 10.80 -9.72
CA SER A 230 5.21 9.68 -8.81
C SER A 230 6.36 9.54 -7.82
N PRO A 231 6.14 8.98 -6.62
CA PRO A 231 7.20 8.76 -5.64
C PRO A 231 8.30 7.83 -6.18
N GLN A 232 9.52 7.93 -5.63
CA GLN A 232 10.67 7.18 -6.12
C GLN A 232 10.47 5.67 -6.11
N CYS A 233 9.81 5.12 -5.08
CA CYS A 233 9.51 3.69 -4.99
C CYS A 233 8.47 3.20 -6.00
N PHE A 234 7.78 4.10 -6.71
CA PHE A 234 6.82 3.82 -7.77
C PHE A 234 7.51 3.84 -9.14
N ALA A 235 8.26 4.92 -9.41
CA ALA A 235 9.01 5.08 -10.66
C ALA A 235 10.01 3.94 -10.90
N ASN A 236 10.63 3.41 -9.83
CA ASN A 236 11.63 2.33 -9.91
C ASN A 236 11.03 0.94 -9.66
N CYS A 237 9.71 0.78 -9.73
CA CYS A 237 9.08 -0.51 -9.52
C CYS A 237 9.22 -1.40 -10.77
N ILE A 238 10.18 -2.32 -10.76
CA ILE A 238 10.43 -3.26 -11.87
C ILE A 238 9.19 -4.10 -12.19
N GLY A 239 8.51 -4.62 -11.16
CA GLY A 239 7.28 -5.41 -11.34
C GLY A 239 6.06 -4.59 -11.82
N LYS A 240 6.19 -3.26 -11.95
CA LYS A 240 5.12 -2.35 -12.38
C LYS A 240 3.81 -2.59 -11.60
N ILE A 241 3.92 -2.66 -10.28
CA ILE A 241 2.78 -3.00 -9.41
C ILE A 241 2.06 -1.77 -8.88
N ARG A 242 2.64 -0.57 -9.02
CA ARG A 242 2.24 0.61 -8.25
C ARG A 242 1.67 1.68 -9.17
N VAL A 243 0.55 2.25 -8.74
CA VAL A 243 0.05 3.54 -9.25
C VAL A 243 -0.16 4.49 -8.07
N ALA A 244 0.31 5.73 -8.21
CA ALA A 244 0.04 6.82 -7.29
C ALA A 244 -1.02 7.73 -7.89
N GLY A 245 -1.84 8.34 -7.06
CA GLY A 245 -2.87 9.26 -7.48
C GLY A 245 -3.54 9.93 -6.29
N PHE A 246 -4.76 10.39 -6.53
CA PHE A 246 -5.57 11.01 -5.50
C PHE A 246 -6.97 10.39 -5.53
N ILE A 247 -7.47 10.03 -4.35
CA ILE A 247 -8.74 9.35 -4.19
C ILE A 247 -9.82 10.33 -3.74
N ASN A 248 -11.03 10.18 -4.26
CA ASN A 248 -12.21 10.90 -3.78
C ASN A 248 -12.92 10.11 -2.67
N THR A 249 -13.83 10.73 -1.94
CA THR A 249 -14.74 9.96 -1.09
C THR A 249 -15.69 9.12 -1.96
N PRO A 250 -16.24 8.00 -1.46
CA PRO A 250 -17.07 7.11 -2.29
C PRO A 250 -18.25 7.81 -2.99
N ASP A 251 -18.82 8.84 -2.38
CA ASP A 251 -19.91 9.66 -2.91
C ASP A 251 -19.49 10.56 -4.09
N LYS A 252 -18.18 10.80 -4.26
CA LYS A 252 -17.58 11.64 -5.30
C LYS A 252 -16.66 10.85 -6.24
N ALA A 253 -16.72 9.52 -6.21
CA ALA A 253 -15.87 8.66 -7.01
C ALA A 253 -16.09 8.90 -8.51
N GLN A 254 -15.01 9.01 -9.27
CA GLN A 254 -15.03 9.28 -10.71
C GLN A 254 -14.47 8.09 -11.51
N ALA A 255 -15.18 7.64 -12.55
CA ALA A 255 -14.77 6.48 -13.32
C ALA A 255 -13.51 6.70 -14.17
N ASP A 256 -13.27 7.93 -14.58
CA ASP A 256 -12.07 8.34 -15.28
C ASP A 256 -10.89 8.59 -14.33
N ASN A 257 -11.05 8.56 -13.00
CA ASN A 257 -9.94 8.59 -12.06
C ASN A 257 -9.39 7.16 -11.82
N PRO A 258 -8.09 6.90 -12.06
CA PRO A 258 -7.49 5.57 -11.88
C PRO A 258 -7.69 4.93 -10.50
N ILE A 259 -7.54 5.72 -9.43
CA ILE A 259 -7.62 5.20 -8.06
C ILE A 259 -9.09 4.93 -7.69
N ASP A 260 -9.99 5.86 -7.99
CA ASP A 260 -11.42 5.69 -7.75
C ASP A 260 -11.98 4.49 -8.51
N TYR A 261 -11.54 4.30 -9.76
CA TYR A 261 -11.97 3.16 -10.57
C TYR A 261 -11.60 1.82 -9.92
N LEU A 262 -10.36 1.69 -9.43
CA LEU A 262 -9.87 0.46 -8.80
C LEU A 262 -10.47 0.22 -7.41
N VAL A 263 -10.64 1.28 -6.61
CA VAL A 263 -11.05 1.18 -5.19
C VAL A 263 -12.57 1.24 -5.02
N HIS A 264 -13.25 2.19 -5.68
CA HIS A 264 -14.68 2.46 -5.45
C HIS A 264 -15.58 1.77 -6.48
N ILE A 265 -15.17 1.72 -7.75
CA ILE A 265 -16.02 1.23 -8.84
C ILE A 265 -15.88 -0.27 -9.03
N LYS A 266 -14.66 -0.73 -9.37
CA LYS A 266 -14.36 -2.16 -9.51
C LYS A 266 -14.19 -2.87 -8.17
N LYS A 267 -13.84 -2.11 -7.11
CA LYS A 267 -13.59 -2.64 -5.76
C LYS A 267 -12.59 -3.80 -5.77
N VAL A 268 -11.60 -3.72 -6.66
CA VAL A 268 -10.55 -4.73 -6.85
C VAL A 268 -9.34 -4.44 -5.96
N ALA A 269 -9.15 -3.17 -5.57
CA ALA A 269 -8.12 -2.74 -4.63
C ALA A 269 -8.72 -2.45 -3.26
N LEU A 270 -8.19 -3.09 -2.22
CA LEU A 270 -8.73 -3.10 -0.85
C LEU A 270 -7.73 -2.48 0.14
N PRO A 271 -8.20 -1.82 1.22
CA PRO A 271 -7.32 -1.27 2.25
C PRO A 271 -6.59 -2.37 3.04
N LEU A 272 -5.38 -2.09 3.53
CA LEU A 272 -4.67 -3.00 4.44
C LEU A 272 -5.08 -2.74 5.90
N PHE A 273 -5.59 -3.78 6.55
CA PHE A 273 -6.09 -3.80 7.92
C PHE A 273 -7.06 -2.63 8.23
N PRO A 274 -8.19 -2.51 7.49
CA PRO A 274 -9.15 -1.43 7.71
C PRO A 274 -9.68 -1.38 9.14
N GLN A 275 -9.77 -2.52 9.83
CA GLN A 275 -10.25 -2.65 11.21
C GLN A 275 -9.46 -1.83 12.23
N PHE A 276 -8.22 -1.41 11.93
CA PHE A 276 -7.52 -0.48 12.82
C PHE A 276 -8.22 0.88 12.89
N GLY A 277 -9.12 1.19 11.95
CA GLY A 277 -9.93 2.40 11.96
C GLY A 277 -9.20 3.62 11.41
N LEU A 278 -8.05 3.48 10.76
CA LEU A 278 -7.30 4.64 10.27
C LEU A 278 -7.85 5.20 8.96
N GLU A 279 -8.66 4.42 8.24
CA GLU A 279 -9.00 4.68 6.84
C GLU A 279 -7.70 4.88 6.01
N PRO A 280 -6.85 3.84 5.88
CA PRO A 280 -5.61 3.90 5.09
C PRO A 280 -5.88 4.24 3.62
N ASN A 281 -4.97 5.01 3.02
CA ASN A 281 -5.07 5.45 1.61
C ASN A 281 -4.11 4.72 0.66
N VAL A 282 -3.50 3.63 1.11
CA VAL A 282 -2.76 2.70 0.25
C VAL A 282 -3.55 1.40 0.20
N TYR A 283 -3.91 1.01 -1.02
CA TYR A 283 -4.79 -0.10 -1.32
C TYR A 283 -4.00 -1.19 -2.05
N TYR A 284 -4.49 -2.42 -1.94
CA TYR A 284 -3.84 -3.61 -2.45
C TYR A 284 -4.82 -4.41 -3.26
N ILE A 285 -4.42 -4.84 -4.45
CA ILE A 285 -5.13 -5.91 -5.16
C ILE A 285 -4.70 -7.23 -4.51
N PRO A 286 -5.62 -8.00 -3.89
CA PRO A 286 -5.25 -9.21 -3.17
C PRO A 286 -4.62 -10.28 -4.07
N PRO A 287 -3.72 -11.12 -3.54
CA PRO A 287 -3.06 -12.17 -4.30
C PRO A 287 -4.03 -13.33 -4.56
N ILE A 288 -4.23 -13.69 -5.84
CA ILE A 288 -5.23 -14.68 -6.25
C ILE A 288 -4.89 -16.12 -5.91
N HIS A 289 -3.62 -16.41 -5.59
CA HIS A 289 -3.12 -17.75 -5.27
C HIS A 289 -3.09 -18.05 -3.78
N VAL A 290 -3.41 -17.06 -2.93
CA VAL A 290 -3.37 -17.18 -1.47
C VAL A 290 -4.75 -17.52 -0.92
N PRO A 291 -4.86 -18.38 0.12
CA PRO A 291 -6.14 -18.69 0.75
C PRO A 291 -6.90 -17.45 1.20
N THR A 292 -8.18 -17.34 0.83
CA THR A 292 -9.00 -16.17 1.18
C THR A 292 -9.24 -16.04 2.68
N ALA A 293 -9.19 -17.13 3.43
CA ALA A 293 -9.24 -17.10 4.90
C ALA A 293 -8.09 -16.28 5.51
N PHE A 294 -6.91 -16.27 4.89
CA PHE A 294 -5.78 -15.44 5.31
C PHE A 294 -5.96 -14.00 4.84
N THR A 295 -6.19 -13.80 3.54
CA THR A 295 -6.27 -12.44 2.96
C THR A 295 -7.48 -11.64 3.45
N LYS A 296 -8.59 -12.27 3.84
CA LYS A 296 -9.73 -11.59 4.50
C LYS A 296 -9.35 -10.94 5.82
N GLN A 297 -8.44 -11.53 6.59
CA GLN A 297 -7.95 -10.92 7.83
C GLN A 297 -7.13 -9.66 7.53
N MET A 298 -6.49 -9.60 6.36
CA MET A 298 -5.64 -8.47 5.99
C MET A 298 -6.39 -7.38 5.25
N PHE A 299 -7.30 -7.72 4.35
CA PHE A 299 -7.93 -6.78 3.43
C PHE A 299 -9.45 -6.62 3.65
N GLY A 300 -10.02 -7.37 4.59
CA GLY A 300 -11.43 -7.31 4.94
C GLY A 300 -12.35 -8.16 4.06
N PRO A 301 -13.68 -7.98 4.17
CA PRO A 301 -14.68 -8.87 3.58
C PRO A 301 -14.77 -8.80 2.05
N GLY A 302 -14.26 -7.75 1.42
CA GLY A 302 -14.30 -7.56 -0.04
C GLY A 302 -13.39 -8.51 -0.85
N VAL A 303 -12.56 -9.33 -0.19
CA VAL A 303 -11.51 -10.14 -0.83
C VAL A 303 -12.04 -11.11 -1.87
N ASP A 304 -13.10 -11.87 -1.57
CA ASP A 304 -13.59 -12.89 -2.51
C ASP A 304 -14.00 -12.25 -3.85
N LYS A 305 -14.76 -11.15 -3.76
CA LYS A 305 -15.22 -10.39 -4.92
C LYS A 305 -14.05 -9.71 -5.65
N ALA A 306 -13.06 -9.17 -4.92
CA ALA A 306 -11.88 -8.57 -5.54
C ALA A 306 -11.06 -9.60 -6.33
N VAL A 307 -10.87 -10.81 -5.78
CA VAL A 307 -10.18 -11.91 -6.45
C VAL A 307 -10.95 -12.38 -7.68
N GLU A 308 -12.28 -12.49 -7.59
CA GLU A 308 -13.13 -12.82 -8.75
C GLU A 308 -12.99 -11.77 -9.87
N VAL A 309 -13.10 -10.49 -9.53
CA VAL A 309 -12.94 -9.38 -10.48
C VAL A 309 -11.55 -9.41 -11.12
N TYR A 310 -10.48 -9.63 -10.35
CA TYR A 310 -9.12 -9.68 -10.88
C TYR A 310 -8.90 -10.89 -11.79
N ARG A 311 -9.39 -12.08 -11.41
CA ARG A 311 -9.30 -13.29 -12.26
C ARG A 311 -10.07 -13.13 -13.57
N ASN A 312 -11.17 -12.38 -13.55
CA ASN A 312 -11.94 -12.07 -14.75
C ASN A 312 -11.41 -10.84 -15.53
N ALA A 313 -10.33 -10.19 -15.07
CA ALA A 313 -9.76 -9.03 -15.75
C ALA A 313 -9.51 -9.26 -17.26
N PRO A 314 -9.00 -10.42 -17.73
CA PRO A 314 -8.82 -10.67 -19.17
C PRO A 314 -10.09 -10.51 -20.03
N ASN A 315 -11.28 -10.66 -19.43
CA ASN A 315 -12.58 -10.49 -20.09
C ASN A 315 -13.18 -9.08 -19.86
N ASP A 316 -12.48 -8.21 -19.14
CA ASP A 316 -12.82 -6.83 -18.84
C ASP A 316 -11.79 -5.88 -19.47
N PRO A 317 -12.05 -5.38 -20.70
CA PRO A 317 -11.10 -4.55 -21.43
C PRO A 317 -10.73 -3.26 -20.69
N ASP A 318 -11.68 -2.69 -19.94
CA ASP A 318 -11.47 -1.44 -19.20
C ASP A 318 -10.53 -1.68 -18.01
N LEU A 319 -10.80 -2.71 -17.20
CA LEU A 319 -9.92 -3.07 -16.08
C LEU A 319 -8.52 -3.47 -16.55
N THR A 320 -8.42 -4.31 -17.59
CA THR A 320 -7.10 -4.74 -18.10
C THR A 320 -6.34 -3.56 -18.69
N SER A 321 -7.02 -2.64 -19.38
CA SER A 321 -6.39 -1.41 -19.89
C SER A 321 -5.78 -0.59 -18.77
N LEU A 322 -6.52 -0.38 -17.68
CA LEU A 322 -6.01 0.36 -16.53
C LEU A 322 -4.85 -0.35 -15.84
N LEU A 323 -4.92 -1.67 -15.67
CA LEU A 323 -3.80 -2.46 -15.11
C LEU A 323 -2.54 -2.38 -16.00
N GLY A 324 -2.71 -2.24 -17.32
CA GLY A 324 -1.61 -2.02 -18.27
C GLY A 324 -0.94 -0.65 -18.15
N LEU A 325 -1.59 0.33 -17.52
CA LEU A 325 -0.99 1.64 -17.27
C LEU A 325 -0.04 1.68 -16.07
N PHE A 326 -0.04 0.64 -15.21
CA PHE A 326 0.86 0.61 -14.06
C PHE A 326 2.33 0.64 -14.50
N GLY A 327 3.11 1.56 -13.94
CA GLY A 327 4.53 1.73 -14.25
C GLY A 327 4.84 2.12 -15.69
N SER A 328 3.85 2.63 -16.44
CA SER A 328 4.02 3.05 -17.84
C SER A 328 4.41 4.53 -17.98
N THR A 329 4.34 5.31 -16.90
CA THR A 329 4.82 6.70 -16.83
C THR A 329 5.27 7.03 -15.41
N GLU A 330 6.17 7.99 -15.28
CA GLU A 330 6.55 8.57 -13.97
C GLU A 330 5.58 9.67 -13.53
N ALA A 331 4.80 10.26 -14.44
CA ALA A 331 3.82 11.29 -14.11
C ALA A 331 2.59 10.69 -13.43
N ILE A 332 2.01 11.44 -12.47
CA ILE A 332 0.77 11.03 -11.80
C ILE A 332 -0.38 11.19 -12.79
N MET A 333 -1.01 10.06 -13.15
CA MET A 333 -2.20 10.05 -13.97
C MET A 333 -3.39 10.50 -13.12
N ARG A 334 -4.02 11.61 -13.51
CA ARG A 334 -5.25 12.13 -12.88
C ARG A 334 -6.49 11.54 -13.52
N LYS A 335 -6.41 11.29 -14.83
CA LYS A 335 -7.48 10.72 -15.62
C LYS A 335 -6.97 9.57 -16.47
N TRP A 336 -7.86 8.67 -16.85
CA TRP A 336 -7.59 7.63 -17.82
C TRP A 336 -8.81 7.40 -18.71
N LYS A 337 -8.56 6.83 -19.89
CA LYS A 337 -9.62 6.33 -20.77
C LYS A 337 -9.09 5.21 -21.65
N ARG A 338 -10.00 4.35 -22.11
CA ARG A 338 -9.72 3.38 -23.16
C ARG A 338 -10.23 3.91 -24.49
N VAL A 339 -9.41 3.83 -25.54
CA VAL A 339 -9.79 4.15 -26.92
C VAL A 339 -9.43 2.95 -27.79
N GLY A 340 -10.44 2.17 -28.18
CA GLY A 340 -10.22 0.91 -28.91
C GLY A 340 -9.40 -0.08 -28.06
N ASP A 341 -8.22 -0.43 -28.56
CA ASP A 341 -7.23 -1.31 -27.94
C ASP A 341 -6.09 -0.55 -27.23
N LYS A 342 -6.27 0.74 -26.94
CA LYS A 342 -5.26 1.55 -26.25
C LYS A 342 -5.77 2.07 -24.93
N ALA A 343 -4.91 2.02 -23.92
CA ALA A 343 -5.09 2.66 -22.64
C ALA A 343 -4.34 4.00 -22.64
N ILE A 344 -5.05 5.10 -22.34
CA ILE A 344 -4.47 6.44 -22.33
C ILE A 344 -4.55 7.00 -20.92
N GLY A 345 -3.39 7.34 -20.34
CA GLY A 345 -3.26 8.05 -19.07
C GLY A 345 -3.05 9.54 -19.33
N MET A 346 -3.73 10.39 -18.56
CA MET A 346 -3.78 11.84 -18.76
C MET A 346 -3.59 12.61 -17.45
N ASP A 347 -3.15 13.87 -17.57
CA ASP A 347 -3.11 14.82 -16.46
C ASP A 347 -4.50 15.40 -16.13
N GLU A 348 -4.56 16.37 -15.21
CA GLU A 348 -5.81 17.00 -14.77
C GLU A 348 -6.53 17.76 -15.91
N ASN A 349 -5.76 18.29 -16.85
CA ASN A 349 -6.24 19.07 -18.00
C ASN A 349 -6.57 18.19 -19.22
N GLY A 350 -6.39 16.86 -19.11
CA GLY A 350 -6.64 15.93 -20.20
C GLY A 350 -5.49 15.83 -21.21
N LYS A 351 -4.31 16.38 -20.91
CA LYS A 351 -3.11 16.17 -21.73
C LYS A 351 -2.65 14.71 -21.59
N GLU A 352 -2.38 14.08 -22.72
CA GLU A 352 -1.84 12.72 -22.76
C GLU A 352 -0.45 12.66 -22.12
N LEU A 353 -0.31 11.78 -21.12
CA LEU A 353 0.94 11.48 -20.44
C LEU A 353 1.54 10.16 -20.92
N VAL A 354 0.68 9.20 -21.27
CA VAL A 354 1.07 7.85 -21.69
C VAL A 354 -0.04 7.21 -22.52
N ASN A 355 0.36 6.36 -23.47
CA ASN A 355 -0.52 5.66 -24.38
C ASN A 355 0.02 4.24 -24.64
N VAL A 356 -0.65 3.25 -24.06
CA VAL A 356 -0.18 1.86 -24.04
C VAL A 356 -1.14 1.00 -24.86
N PRO A 357 -0.65 0.24 -25.86
CA PRO A 357 -1.49 -0.72 -26.57
C PRO A 357 -1.77 -1.94 -25.69
N PHE A 358 -2.95 -2.53 -25.86
CA PHE A 358 -3.38 -3.74 -25.17
C PHE A 358 -2.61 -4.98 -25.64
N LYS A 359 -2.23 -5.00 -26.92
CA LYS A 359 -1.39 -6.03 -27.53
C LYS A 359 -0.08 -5.41 -27.95
N GLU A 360 1.01 -5.92 -27.37
CA GLU A 360 2.34 -5.50 -27.79
C GLU A 360 2.66 -6.13 -29.16
N PRO A 361 3.09 -5.32 -30.16
CA PRO A 361 3.44 -5.88 -31.46
C PRO A 361 4.70 -6.73 -31.35
N VAL A 362 4.61 -7.97 -31.81
CA VAL A 362 5.78 -8.87 -31.90
C VAL A 362 6.61 -8.46 -33.11
N ASN A 363 7.80 -7.92 -32.85
CA ASN A 363 8.77 -7.57 -33.88
C ASN A 363 9.83 -8.65 -34.02
N VAL A 364 9.75 -9.46 -35.08
CA VAL A 364 10.79 -10.44 -35.41
C VAL A 364 11.94 -9.75 -36.13
N ARG A 365 13.11 -9.69 -35.47
CA ARG A 365 14.32 -9.09 -36.07
C ARG A 365 15.06 -10.14 -36.90
N PRO A 366 15.63 -9.77 -38.06
CA PRO A 366 16.48 -10.68 -38.83
C PRO A 366 17.64 -11.20 -37.97
N ALA A 367 17.95 -12.50 -38.14
CA ALA A 367 19.03 -13.17 -37.42
C ALA A 367 20.39 -12.49 -37.65
N PHE A 368 20.61 -11.87 -38.81
CA PHE A 368 21.79 -11.08 -39.08
C PHE A 368 21.47 -9.58 -39.14
N ASP A 369 22.17 -8.77 -38.36
CA ASP A 369 22.14 -7.31 -38.46
C ASP A 369 23.20 -6.81 -39.44
N LYS A 370 22.77 -6.32 -40.61
CA LYS A 370 23.68 -5.76 -41.62
C LYS A 370 24.33 -4.45 -41.20
N LEU A 371 23.67 -3.63 -40.38
CA LEU A 371 24.19 -2.33 -39.96
C LEU A 371 25.34 -2.50 -38.96
N TYR A 372 25.17 -3.42 -38.01
CA TYR A 372 26.16 -3.66 -36.96
C TYR A 372 27.07 -4.87 -37.23
N GLN A 373 26.84 -5.60 -38.33
CA GLN A 373 27.59 -6.81 -38.70
C GLN A 373 27.60 -7.88 -37.60
N ILE A 374 26.47 -8.04 -36.89
CA ILE A 374 26.33 -9.01 -35.80
C ILE A 374 25.24 -10.04 -36.10
N THR A 375 25.48 -11.27 -35.68
CA THR A 375 24.46 -12.33 -35.67
C THR A 375 23.74 -12.27 -34.33
N ARG A 376 22.43 -12.04 -34.37
CA ARG A 376 21.53 -12.19 -33.23
C ARG A 376 21.31 -13.67 -32.99
N THR A 377 21.73 -14.12 -31.82
CA THR A 377 21.43 -15.45 -31.29
C THR A 377 20.40 -15.29 -30.19
N ASN A 378 19.30 -16.05 -30.27
CA ASN A 378 18.39 -16.18 -29.14
C ASN A 378 19.12 -17.03 -28.10
N CYS A 379 19.60 -16.42 -27.01
CA CYS A 379 20.01 -17.22 -25.85
C CYS A 379 18.74 -17.87 -25.26
N PRO A 380 18.69 -19.22 -25.18
CA PRO A 380 17.57 -19.93 -24.57
C PRO A 380 17.43 -19.64 -23.07
#